data_AF-A0A960W4W5-F1
#
_entry.id   AF-A0A960W4W5-F1
#
_cell.length_a   1.000
_cell.length_b   1.000
_cell.length_c   1.000
_cell.angle_alpha   90.00
_cell.angle_beta   90.00
_cell.angle_gamma   90.00
#
_symmetry.space_group_name_H-M   'P 1'
#
loop_
_entity.id
_entity.type
_entity.pdbx_description
1 polymer ?
#
loop_
_entity_poly.entity_id
_entity_poly.type
_entity_poly.pdbx_seq_one_letter_code
_entity_poly.pdbx_strand_id
1 'polypeptide(L)'
;MLLFTICTIFVFTTVAYCEPSTKKAPKNTAEFTAKDFESVVVSVKRYYIDKHIDVNMAYTDSAAFALMSLPHSLYIYPESYFLERDKFEEEEDLKPGKTFKLSSDDRFVIFDPDYKKIEEEKKKKSKSDDFDKKSNNEKIKKMVEREKIRKEILYSRWKQINFGKKEFERIIAFIEKNLNKYKEPPIDEKIVEDEDEPKEDFSIKDVYLAAANGYLNSLDPHSNVFLKEVWEESMAKIQDGSFEGIGAILSGGGNRDVLVENPLEDRPAVKAGIRAGDIIEAVDGKPTKGMSLEKVVKRIKGKKGTIVRLTISRKGTSGSFDINVTRATIVIKNVTHRLIKDHKHIGYIKLTGFVKSYQESSDREIQKAFYKLEEAAKKNKTPLKALILDLRNNAGGYLDLAIDISDMFIKRGLIVSTRGPNRSPEEAWAKNPDLTDLPLAVLINAKSASASEIVASAIKYHGRGLLLGERTFGKATVQNLSLCNSLPMVKKT
;
A
#
# COMPACT_ATOMS: atom_id res chain seq x y z
N MET A 1 -12.40 -7.88 -2.35
CA MET A 1 -12.42 -6.81 -1.32
C MET A 1 -11.70 -7.14 -0.02
N LEU A 2 -11.30 -8.40 0.24
CA LEU A 2 -10.73 -8.80 1.54
C LEU A 2 -9.19 -8.81 1.66
N LEU A 3 -8.45 -8.67 0.56
CA LEU A 3 -6.98 -8.56 0.60
C LEU A 3 -6.49 -7.10 0.72
N PHE A 4 -7.38 -6.11 0.63
CA PHE A 4 -6.97 -4.75 0.29
C PHE A 4 -6.89 -3.77 1.46
N THR A 5 -7.53 -4.04 2.61
CA THR A 5 -7.34 -3.21 3.81
C THR A 5 -5.96 -3.41 4.45
N ILE A 6 -5.30 -4.53 4.14
CA ILE A 6 -3.89 -4.77 4.51
C ILE A 6 -2.95 -4.12 3.49
N CYS A 7 -3.33 -4.01 2.21
CA CYS A 7 -2.46 -3.43 1.18
C CYS A 7 -2.33 -1.90 1.22
N THR A 8 -3.24 -1.15 1.84
CA THR A 8 -3.08 0.32 1.98
C THR A 8 -2.08 0.73 3.07
N ILE A 9 -1.76 -0.17 4.00
CA ILE A 9 -0.72 0.06 5.03
C ILE A 9 0.68 -0.33 4.50
N PHE A 10 0.77 -1.17 3.46
CA PHE A 10 2.03 -1.76 2.99
C PHE A 10 2.97 -0.87 2.15
N VAL A 11 2.75 0.45 2.11
CA VAL A 11 3.63 1.38 1.36
C VAL A 11 4.36 2.39 2.26
N PHE A 12 4.10 2.44 3.58
CA PHE A 12 4.63 3.50 4.43
C PHE A 12 5.26 2.99 5.74
N THR A 13 6.29 2.13 5.64
CA THR A 13 7.34 2.04 6.66
C THR A 13 8.62 1.52 6.01
N THR A 14 9.64 2.36 5.88
CA THR A 14 11.05 1.93 5.89
C THR A 14 11.90 3.08 6.40
N VAL A 15 12.21 3.10 7.69
CA VAL A 15 13.45 3.68 8.27
C VAL A 15 14.60 2.72 7.82
N ALA A 16 15.80 3.07 7.35
CA ALA A 16 16.75 4.12 7.70
C ALA A 16 17.74 4.50 6.56
N TYR A 17 18.16 5.77 6.63
CA TYR A 17 19.39 6.51 6.28
C TYR A 17 20.34 6.19 5.11
N CYS A 18 20.62 7.28 4.37
CA CYS A 18 21.95 7.70 3.95
C CYS A 18 22.18 9.12 4.54
N GLU A 19 23.26 9.36 5.28
CA GLU A 19 23.64 10.70 5.78
C GLU A 19 24.36 11.52 4.70
N PRO A 20 24.19 12.85 4.75
CA PRO A 20 25.35 13.70 4.99
C PRO A 20 25.13 14.62 6.19
N SER A 21 26.19 14.78 6.97
CA SER A 21 26.28 15.62 8.17
C SER A 21 25.74 17.04 7.96
N THR A 22 24.65 17.38 8.65
CA THR A 22 24.41 18.73 9.18
C THR A 22 23.54 18.59 10.44
N LYS A 23 23.88 19.36 11.48
CA LYS A 23 23.26 19.34 12.82
C LYS A 23 21.73 19.24 12.72
N LYS A 24 21.15 18.11 13.17
CA LYS A 24 19.69 17.96 13.28
C LYS A 24 19.16 19.01 14.24
N ALA A 25 18.34 19.91 13.72
CA ALA A 25 17.51 20.79 14.55
C ALA A 25 16.62 19.92 15.46
N PRO A 26 16.30 20.38 16.69
CA PRO A 26 15.41 19.63 17.57
C PRO A 26 14.09 19.35 16.85
N LYS A 27 13.72 18.06 16.77
CA LYS A 27 12.41 17.61 16.30
C LYS A 27 11.35 18.18 17.25
N ASN A 28 10.84 19.38 16.99
CA ASN A 28 9.55 19.81 17.52
C ASN A 28 8.49 19.01 16.75
N THR A 29 8.27 17.76 17.15
CA THR A 29 7.16 16.95 16.65
C THR A 29 5.89 17.55 17.19
N ALA A 30 5.31 18.45 16.43
CA ALA A 30 3.90 18.43 16.13
C ALA A 30 3.08 17.28 16.74
N GLU A 31 2.42 17.51 17.87
CA GLU A 31 1.55 16.49 18.46
C GLU A 31 0.20 16.50 17.75
N PHE A 32 -0.25 15.34 17.24
CA PHE A 32 -1.61 15.17 16.74
C PHE A 32 -2.57 15.03 17.92
N THR A 33 -3.48 15.99 18.09
CA THR A 33 -4.31 16.12 19.29
C THR A 33 -5.79 15.82 19.03
N ALA A 34 -6.60 15.79 20.10
CA ALA A 34 -8.07 15.76 20.01
C ALA A 34 -8.64 16.88 19.11
N LYS A 35 -8.03 18.08 19.13
CA LYS A 35 -8.45 19.21 18.29
C LYS A 35 -8.21 18.95 16.81
N ASP A 36 -7.13 18.23 16.48
CA ASP A 36 -6.82 17.86 15.11
C ASP A 36 -7.75 16.76 14.61
N PHE A 37 -8.08 15.79 15.46
CA PHE A 37 -9.14 14.82 15.19
C PHE A 37 -10.49 15.52 14.89
N GLU A 38 -10.92 16.47 15.72
CA GLU A 38 -12.14 17.23 15.47
C GLU A 38 -12.07 18.04 14.16
N SER A 39 -10.89 18.57 13.82
CA SER A 39 -10.67 19.28 12.55
C SER A 39 -10.84 18.35 11.34
N VAL A 40 -10.45 17.07 11.46
CA VAL A 40 -10.71 16.03 10.46
C VAL A 40 -12.21 15.79 10.32
N VAL A 41 -12.94 15.62 11.44
CA VAL A 41 -14.41 15.42 11.42
C VAL A 41 -15.13 16.60 10.76
N VAL A 42 -14.75 17.84 11.09
CA VAL A 42 -15.31 19.04 10.45
C VAL A 42 -14.97 19.08 8.95
N SER A 43 -13.74 18.70 8.58
CA SER A 43 -13.32 18.65 7.17
C SER A 43 -14.13 17.65 6.36
N VAL A 44 -14.42 16.47 6.92
CA VAL A 44 -15.31 15.49 6.29
C VAL A 44 -16.68 16.11 6.01
N LYS A 45 -17.34 16.68 7.02
CA LYS A 45 -18.68 17.29 6.85
C LYS A 45 -18.70 18.38 5.77
N ARG A 46 -17.59 19.09 5.58
CA ARG A 46 -17.48 20.18 4.61
C ARG A 46 -17.15 19.73 3.20
N TYR A 47 -16.29 18.73 3.05
CA TYR A 47 -15.65 18.40 1.77
C TYR A 47 -16.00 17.04 1.21
N TYR A 48 -16.68 16.17 1.96
CA TYR A 48 -17.05 14.88 1.43
C TYR A 48 -18.20 14.99 0.42
N ILE A 49 -18.10 14.27 -0.70
CA ILE A 49 -19.08 14.37 -1.80
C ILE A 49 -20.41 13.70 -1.45
N ASP A 50 -20.35 12.57 -0.73
CA ASP A 50 -21.54 11.90 -0.23
C ASP A 50 -22.07 12.63 1.01
N LYS A 51 -23.32 13.10 0.93
CA LYS A 51 -24.00 13.79 2.02
C LYS A 51 -24.68 12.82 3.01
N HIS A 52 -24.72 11.53 2.70
CA HIS A 52 -25.37 10.48 3.49
C HIS A 52 -24.37 9.59 4.24
N ILE A 53 -23.24 10.16 4.67
CA ILE A 53 -22.25 9.47 5.50
C ILE A 53 -22.90 8.94 6.78
N ASP A 54 -22.64 7.67 7.09
CA ASP A 54 -22.95 7.07 8.39
C ASP A 54 -21.91 7.53 9.43
N VAL A 55 -22.16 8.69 10.03
CA VAL A 55 -21.26 9.31 11.02
C VAL A 55 -21.05 8.42 12.24
N ASN A 56 -22.06 7.63 12.62
CA ASN A 56 -21.97 6.72 13.76
C ASN A 56 -21.05 5.54 13.46
N MET A 57 -21.12 4.99 12.23
CA MET A 57 -20.15 4.01 11.77
C MET A 57 -18.73 4.58 11.74
N ALA A 58 -18.56 5.83 11.31
CA ALA A 58 -17.24 6.49 11.33
C ALA A 58 -16.65 6.60 12.74
N TYR A 59 -17.46 6.94 13.75
CA TYR A 59 -17.01 6.91 15.15
C TYR A 59 -16.73 5.50 15.68
N THR A 60 -17.48 4.49 15.20
CA THR A 60 -17.25 3.08 15.53
C THR A 60 -15.87 2.63 15.03
N ASP A 61 -15.55 2.94 13.77
CA ASP A 61 -14.25 2.62 13.17
C ASP A 61 -13.11 3.41 13.81
N SER A 62 -13.33 4.69 14.18
CA SER A 62 -12.38 5.45 14.99
C SER A 62 -12.04 4.78 16.30
N ALA A 63 -13.04 4.30 17.04
CA ALA A 63 -12.83 3.61 18.33
C ALA A 63 -12.07 2.29 18.12
N ALA A 64 -12.42 1.53 17.08
CA ALA A 64 -11.73 0.29 16.74
C ALA A 64 -10.25 0.54 16.40
N PHE A 65 -9.96 1.55 15.57
CA PHE A 65 -8.58 1.89 15.20
C PHE A 65 -7.77 2.41 16.40
N ALA A 66 -8.38 3.22 17.27
CA ALA A 66 -7.73 3.71 18.49
C ALA A 66 -7.32 2.57 19.44
N LEU A 67 -8.19 1.58 19.63
CA LEU A 67 -7.89 0.40 20.46
C LEU A 67 -6.85 -0.52 19.80
N MET A 68 -6.93 -0.67 18.47
CA MET A 68 -6.00 -1.51 17.72
C MET A 68 -4.61 -0.90 17.56
N SER A 69 -4.46 0.42 17.68
CA SER A 69 -3.15 1.08 17.58
C SER A 69 -2.28 0.89 18.82
N LEU A 70 -2.85 0.47 19.94
CA LEU A 70 -2.10 0.18 21.15
C LEU A 70 -1.09 -0.97 20.90
N PRO A 71 0.17 -0.85 21.38
CA PRO A 71 1.14 -1.95 21.34
C PRO A 71 0.62 -3.25 21.95
N HIS A 72 -0.10 -3.16 23.08
CA HIS A 72 -1.04 -4.19 23.51
C HIS A 72 -2.40 -3.90 22.89
N SER A 73 -2.63 -4.41 21.68
CA SER A 73 -3.84 -4.07 20.94
C SER A 73 -5.08 -4.61 21.62
N LEU A 74 -6.13 -3.79 21.67
CA LEU A 74 -7.46 -4.16 22.13
C LEU A 74 -8.44 -4.12 20.96
N TYR A 75 -9.59 -4.78 21.11
CA TYR A 75 -10.61 -4.84 20.07
C TYR A 75 -11.98 -4.48 20.65
N ILE A 76 -12.86 -3.92 19.83
CA ILE A 76 -14.23 -3.59 20.24
C ILE A 76 -15.23 -4.38 19.39
N TYR A 77 -16.26 -4.92 20.02
CA TYR A 77 -17.31 -5.70 19.34
C TYR A 77 -18.69 -5.36 19.89
N PRO A 78 -19.75 -5.45 19.06
CA PRO A 78 -21.11 -5.59 19.57
C PRO A 78 -21.16 -6.79 20.50
N GLU A 79 -21.71 -6.64 21.71
CA GLU A 79 -21.75 -7.75 22.67
C GLU A 79 -22.55 -8.94 22.11
N SER A 80 -23.69 -8.64 21.48
CA SER A 80 -24.53 -9.63 20.79
C SER A 80 -23.80 -10.38 19.67
N TYR A 81 -22.86 -9.73 18.97
CA TYR A 81 -22.03 -10.41 17.99
C TYR A 81 -20.99 -11.30 18.69
N PHE A 82 -20.30 -10.77 19.70
CA PHE A 82 -19.22 -11.49 20.37
C PHE A 82 -19.71 -12.78 21.05
N LEU A 83 -20.93 -12.78 21.60
CA LEU A 83 -21.54 -13.96 22.20
C LEU A 83 -21.93 -15.06 21.20
N GLU A 84 -22.06 -14.70 19.91
CA GLU A 84 -22.48 -15.62 18.83
C GLU A 84 -21.41 -15.75 17.73
N ARG A 85 -20.19 -15.28 17.97
CA ARG A 85 -19.14 -15.17 16.93
C ARG A 85 -18.69 -16.53 16.41
N ASP A 86 -18.85 -17.59 17.19
CA ASP A 86 -18.61 -18.99 16.80
C ASP A 86 -19.53 -19.46 15.65
N LYS A 87 -20.67 -18.80 15.43
CA LYS A 87 -21.54 -19.05 14.27
C LYS A 87 -21.00 -18.46 12.96
N PHE A 88 -20.08 -17.50 13.05
CA PHE A 88 -19.63 -16.68 11.92
C PHE A 88 -18.13 -16.76 11.65
N GLU A 89 -17.34 -17.21 12.63
CA GLU A 89 -15.89 -17.31 12.59
C GLU A 89 -15.44 -18.78 12.68
N GLU A 90 -14.33 -19.13 12.03
CA GLU A 90 -13.75 -20.47 12.20
C GLU A 90 -13.13 -20.58 13.59
N GLU A 91 -13.05 -21.81 14.14
CA GLU A 91 -12.43 -22.07 15.44
C GLU A 91 -11.00 -21.50 15.52
N GLU A 92 -10.30 -21.47 14.39
CA GLU A 92 -8.95 -20.93 14.27
C GLU A 92 -8.86 -19.40 14.40
N ASP A 93 -9.97 -18.69 14.13
CA ASP A 93 -10.08 -17.24 14.22
C ASP A 93 -10.53 -16.78 15.62
N LEU A 94 -11.11 -17.70 16.42
CA LEU A 94 -11.61 -17.45 17.76
C LEU A 94 -10.46 -17.31 18.78
N LYS A 95 -9.92 -16.09 18.88
CA LYS A 95 -8.85 -15.78 19.82
C LYS A 95 -9.31 -15.96 21.28
N PRO A 96 -8.50 -16.62 22.14
CA PRO A 96 -8.72 -16.61 23.58
C PRO A 96 -8.47 -15.21 24.15
N GLY A 97 -9.13 -14.90 25.26
CA GLY A 97 -9.00 -13.61 25.93
C GLY A 97 -10.16 -13.33 26.87
N LYS A 98 -10.26 -12.09 27.33
CA LYS A 98 -11.33 -11.62 28.22
C LYS A 98 -12.04 -10.42 27.63
N THR A 99 -13.30 -10.25 27.98
CA THR A 99 -14.08 -9.07 27.64
C THR A 99 -14.42 -8.26 28.87
N PHE A 100 -14.54 -6.95 28.72
CA PHE A 100 -15.09 -6.07 29.74
C PHE A 100 -15.90 -4.94 29.11
N LYS A 101 -16.76 -4.30 29.91
CA LYS A 101 -17.53 -3.12 29.53
C LYS A 101 -16.99 -1.88 30.25
N LEU A 102 -17.18 -0.71 29.64
CA LEU A 102 -16.87 0.56 30.30
C LEU A 102 -18.01 1.00 31.24
N SER A 103 -19.24 0.58 30.95
CA SER A 103 -20.46 0.74 31.77
C SER A 103 -21.31 -0.54 31.68
N SER A 104 -22.07 -0.85 32.72
CA SER A 104 -22.98 -2.01 32.74
C SER A 104 -23.97 -2.00 31.57
N ASP A 105 -24.39 -0.81 31.14
CA ASP A 105 -25.43 -0.59 30.14
C ASP A 105 -24.89 -0.60 28.70
N ASP A 106 -23.56 -0.72 28.52
CA ASP A 106 -22.98 -0.78 27.18
C ASP A 106 -23.45 -2.05 26.46
N ARG A 107 -23.88 -1.88 25.20
CA ARG A 107 -24.24 -2.99 24.30
C ARG A 107 -23.05 -3.49 23.46
N PHE A 108 -21.84 -3.04 23.81
CA PHE A 108 -20.58 -3.43 23.22
C PHE A 108 -19.61 -3.88 24.32
N VAL A 109 -18.58 -4.63 23.92
CA VAL A 109 -17.51 -5.09 24.78
C VAL A 109 -16.15 -4.72 24.21
N ILE A 110 -15.20 -4.44 25.09
CA ILE A 110 -13.78 -4.39 24.74
C ILE A 110 -13.20 -5.78 25.01
N PHE A 111 -12.58 -6.36 23.99
CA PHE A 111 -11.91 -7.65 24.01
C PHE A 111 -10.40 -7.44 24.16
N ASP A 112 -9.85 -8.04 25.21
CA ASP A 112 -8.43 -8.11 25.56
C ASP A 112 -7.94 -9.54 25.27
N PRO A 113 -7.25 -9.77 24.14
CA PRO A 113 -6.75 -11.10 23.79
C PRO A 113 -5.68 -11.60 24.75
N ASP A 114 -5.67 -12.90 25.01
CA ASP A 114 -4.56 -13.56 25.68
C ASP A 114 -3.44 -13.83 24.68
N TYR A 115 -2.60 -12.83 24.46
CA TYR A 115 -1.52 -12.89 23.48
C TYR A 115 -0.54 -14.03 23.73
N LYS A 116 -0.25 -14.35 25.00
CA LYS A 116 0.64 -15.46 25.37
C LYS A 116 0.05 -16.79 24.91
N LYS A 117 -1.22 -17.04 25.22
CA LYS A 117 -1.92 -18.25 24.78
C LYS A 117 -2.03 -18.33 23.25
N ILE A 118 -2.29 -17.20 22.58
CA ILE A 118 -2.28 -17.13 21.11
C ILE A 118 -0.91 -17.54 20.53
N GLU A 119 0.18 -17.08 21.13
CA GLU A 119 1.54 -17.45 20.68
C GLU A 119 1.85 -18.93 20.92
N GLU A 120 1.42 -19.49 22.05
CA GLU A 120 1.55 -20.92 22.36
C GLU A 120 0.77 -21.81 21.37
N GLU A 121 -0.47 -21.44 21.04
CA GLU A 121 -1.30 -22.14 20.05
C GLU A 121 -0.68 -22.09 18.65
N LYS A 122 -0.11 -20.94 18.25
CA LYS A 122 0.65 -20.80 17.00
C LYS A 122 1.87 -21.71 16.95
N LYS A 123 2.64 -21.80 18.06
CA LYS A 123 3.82 -22.68 18.15
C LYS A 123 3.46 -24.17 18.10
N LYS A 124 2.24 -24.55 18.52
CA LYS A 124 1.73 -25.93 18.40
C LYS A 124 1.35 -26.28 16.96
N LYS A 125 0.60 -25.40 16.28
CA LYS A 125 0.20 -25.60 14.87
C LYS A 125 1.39 -25.62 13.90
N SER A 126 2.42 -24.80 14.12
CA SER A 126 3.59 -24.77 13.23
C SER A 126 4.44 -26.04 13.22
N LYS A 127 4.21 -26.96 14.17
CA LYS A 127 4.85 -28.29 14.23
C LYS A 127 4.04 -29.40 13.53
N SER A 128 2.76 -29.17 13.22
CA SER A 128 1.87 -30.18 12.59
C SER A 128 1.72 -30.02 11.08
N ASP A 129 2.07 -28.86 10.53
CA ASP A 129 1.76 -28.54 9.14
C ASP A 129 2.97 -28.77 8.23
N ASP A 130 3.16 -30.02 7.84
CA ASP A 130 3.78 -30.37 6.56
C ASP A 130 2.69 -31.06 5.75
N PHE A 131 1.90 -30.36 4.92
CA PHE A 131 1.17 -30.95 3.78
C PHE A 131 0.41 -29.93 2.90
N ASP A 132 0.42 -30.27 1.61
CA ASP A 132 -0.55 -30.02 0.53
C ASP A 132 -0.85 -28.60 0.00
N LYS A 133 -0.01 -28.18 -0.96
CA LYS A 133 -0.30 -27.12 -1.93
C LYS A 133 -1.15 -27.67 -3.11
N LYS A 134 -2.41 -28.08 -2.90
CA LYS A 134 -3.35 -28.31 -4.02
C LYS A 134 -4.83 -28.18 -3.62
N SER A 135 -5.37 -26.98 -3.84
CA SER A 135 -6.77 -26.61 -4.19
C SER A 135 -7.16 -25.31 -3.50
N ASN A 136 -6.73 -24.17 -4.06
CA ASN A 136 -6.77 -22.88 -3.37
C ASN A 136 -8.04 -22.06 -3.69
N ASN A 137 -8.63 -22.21 -4.88
CA ASN A 137 -9.66 -21.27 -5.35
C ASN A 137 -11.02 -21.44 -4.66
N GLU A 138 -11.45 -22.67 -4.36
CA GLU A 138 -12.74 -22.90 -3.70
C GLU A 138 -12.69 -22.51 -2.22
N LYS A 139 -11.57 -22.81 -1.54
CA LYS A 139 -11.31 -22.39 -0.16
C LYS A 139 -11.28 -20.85 -0.06
N ILE A 140 -10.59 -20.17 -0.99
CA ILE A 140 -10.58 -18.70 -1.06
C ILE A 140 -11.99 -18.14 -1.28
N LYS A 141 -12.79 -18.71 -2.19
CA LYS A 141 -14.18 -18.27 -2.40
C LYS A 141 -15.03 -18.40 -1.14
N LYS A 142 -14.96 -19.55 -0.46
CA LYS A 142 -15.69 -19.79 0.81
C LYS A 142 -15.23 -18.84 1.92
N MET A 143 -13.95 -18.52 1.98
CA MET A 143 -13.39 -17.54 2.93
C MET A 143 -13.91 -16.12 2.63
N VAL A 144 -13.91 -15.71 1.36
CA VAL A 144 -14.40 -14.38 0.94
C VAL A 144 -15.90 -14.23 1.25
N GLU A 145 -16.70 -15.26 1.00
CA GLU A 145 -18.14 -15.20 1.26
C GLU A 145 -18.45 -15.11 2.76
N ARG A 146 -17.76 -15.91 3.58
CA ARG A 146 -17.92 -15.86 5.04
C ARG A 146 -17.57 -14.50 5.62
N GLU A 147 -16.46 -13.93 5.17
CA GLU A 147 -16.04 -12.60 5.60
C GLU A 147 -16.99 -11.49 5.14
N LYS A 148 -17.67 -11.68 4.00
CA LYS A 148 -18.75 -10.79 3.58
C LYS A 148 -19.93 -10.86 4.55
N ILE A 149 -20.40 -12.06 4.87
CA ILE A 149 -21.49 -12.29 5.84
C ILE A 149 -21.13 -11.71 7.21
N ARG A 150 -19.92 -11.97 7.68
CA ARG A 150 -19.39 -11.43 8.95
C ARG A 150 -19.49 -9.91 9.01
N LYS A 151 -19.04 -9.23 7.95
CA LYS A 151 -19.10 -7.76 7.86
C LYS A 151 -20.52 -7.23 7.84
N GLU A 152 -21.43 -7.88 7.11
CA GLU A 152 -22.85 -7.49 7.07
C GLU A 152 -23.50 -7.59 8.46
N ILE A 153 -23.21 -8.66 9.21
CA ILE A 153 -23.72 -8.85 10.57
C ILE A 153 -23.14 -7.79 11.51
N LEU A 154 -21.81 -7.61 11.51
CA LEU A 154 -21.15 -6.59 12.35
C LEU A 154 -21.72 -5.20 12.08
N TYR A 155 -21.86 -4.83 10.80
CA TYR A 155 -22.45 -3.55 10.40
C TYR A 155 -23.88 -3.39 10.95
N SER A 156 -24.71 -4.42 10.79
CA SER A 156 -26.10 -4.41 11.30
C SER A 156 -26.17 -4.28 12.82
N ARG A 157 -25.33 -5.01 13.57
CA ARG A 157 -25.28 -4.95 15.03
C ARG A 157 -24.79 -3.59 15.51
N TRP A 158 -23.76 -3.02 14.89
CA TRP A 158 -23.28 -1.68 15.22
C TRP A 158 -24.34 -0.60 14.98
N LYS A 159 -25.07 -0.70 13.86
CA LYS A 159 -26.20 0.19 13.56
C LYS A 159 -27.29 0.12 14.63
N GLN A 160 -27.59 -1.06 15.16
CA GLN A 160 -28.54 -1.23 16.27
C GLN A 160 -28.03 -0.64 17.59
N ILE A 161 -26.71 -0.68 17.84
CA ILE A 161 -26.08 -0.09 19.02
C ILE A 161 -26.15 1.44 19.00
N ASN A 162 -26.15 2.03 17.80
CA ASN A 162 -26.11 3.48 17.61
C ASN A 162 -24.89 4.11 18.31
N PHE A 163 -23.74 3.45 18.18
CA PHE A 163 -22.46 3.93 18.73
C PHE A 163 -22.08 5.25 18.05
N GLY A 164 -21.83 6.30 18.83
CA GLY A 164 -21.53 7.61 18.29
C GLY A 164 -20.38 8.30 19.02
N LYS A 165 -20.33 9.63 18.88
CA LYS A 165 -19.26 10.47 19.44
C LYS A 165 -19.08 10.26 20.95
N LYS A 166 -20.17 10.16 21.71
CA LYS A 166 -20.13 10.02 23.17
C LYS A 166 -19.44 8.72 23.59
N GLU A 167 -19.76 7.60 22.93
CA GLU A 167 -19.13 6.31 23.20
C GLU A 167 -17.66 6.31 22.77
N PHE A 168 -17.34 6.92 21.62
CA PHE A 168 -15.95 7.13 21.18
C PHE A 168 -15.12 7.91 22.21
N GLU A 169 -15.63 9.04 22.72
CA GLU A 169 -14.93 9.85 23.73
C GLU A 169 -14.68 9.05 25.02
N ARG A 170 -15.62 8.18 25.42
CA ARG A 170 -15.42 7.26 26.56
C ARG A 170 -14.31 6.24 26.31
N ILE A 171 -14.18 5.74 25.09
CA ILE A 171 -13.10 4.82 24.70
C ILE A 171 -11.75 5.54 24.77
N ILE A 172 -11.65 6.76 24.25
CA ILE A 172 -10.43 7.56 24.32
C ILE A 172 -10.05 7.86 25.77
N ALA A 173 -10.99 8.29 26.60
CA ALA A 173 -10.75 8.53 28.02
C ALA A 173 -10.29 7.26 28.75
N PHE A 174 -10.83 6.09 28.39
CA PHE A 174 -10.34 4.80 28.89
C PHE A 174 -8.89 4.54 28.47
N ILE A 175 -8.54 4.77 27.21
CA ILE A 175 -7.17 4.58 26.70
C ILE A 175 -6.20 5.52 27.43
N GLU A 176 -6.51 6.81 27.52
CA GLU A 176 -5.69 7.80 28.22
C GLU A 176 -5.40 7.39 29.67
N LYS A 177 -6.43 6.97 30.40
CA LYS A 177 -6.31 6.51 31.79
C LYS A 177 -5.46 5.24 31.94
N ASN A 178 -5.42 4.39 30.92
CA ASN A 178 -4.76 3.09 30.96
C ASN A 178 -3.54 3.00 30.03
N LEU A 179 -3.04 4.12 29.50
CA LEU A 179 -2.01 4.12 28.46
C LEU A 179 -0.75 3.38 28.92
N ASN A 180 -0.29 3.61 30.16
CA ASN A 180 0.87 2.92 30.73
C ASN A 180 0.71 1.40 30.79
N LYS A 181 -0.51 0.88 30.87
CA LYS A 181 -0.78 -0.56 30.87
C LYS A 181 -0.67 -1.17 29.46
N TYR A 182 -1.02 -0.42 28.43
CA TYR A 182 -1.16 -0.95 27.06
C TYR A 182 -0.16 -0.39 26.05
N LYS A 183 0.75 0.50 26.47
CA LYS A 183 1.80 1.09 25.63
C LYS A 183 3.01 0.17 25.41
N GLU A 184 3.07 -0.97 26.09
CA GLU A 184 4.10 -1.98 25.89
C GLU A 184 3.48 -3.24 25.26
N PRO A 185 4.20 -3.91 24.36
CA PRO A 185 3.71 -5.16 23.77
C PRO A 185 3.56 -6.26 24.84
N PRO A 186 2.54 -7.14 24.73
CA PRO A 186 2.20 -8.13 25.76
C PRO A 186 3.17 -9.32 25.88
N ILE A 187 4.05 -9.46 24.90
CA ILE A 187 5.09 -10.48 24.84
C ILE A 187 6.41 -9.75 24.63
N ASP A 188 7.43 -10.12 25.40
CA ASP A 188 8.82 -9.79 25.12
C ASP A 188 9.20 -10.47 23.81
N GLU A 189 8.85 -9.80 22.73
CA GLU A 189 9.30 -10.15 21.42
C GLU A 189 10.82 -9.92 21.47
N LYS A 190 11.61 -10.97 21.73
CA LYS A 190 13.00 -11.07 21.28
C LYS A 190 13.00 -11.07 19.75
N ILE A 191 12.44 -10.02 19.18
CA ILE A 191 12.73 -9.63 17.82
C ILE A 191 14.24 -9.39 17.87
N VAL A 192 14.94 -9.98 16.93
CA VAL A 192 16.27 -9.52 16.55
C VAL A 192 16.08 -8.10 15.99
N GLU A 193 15.81 -7.15 16.87
CA GLU A 193 15.76 -5.71 16.65
C GLU A 193 17.22 -5.28 16.53
N ASP A 194 17.53 -4.51 15.49
CA ASP A 194 18.81 -3.82 15.42
C ASP A 194 18.81 -2.81 16.58
N GLU A 195 19.78 -2.94 17.50
CA GLU A 195 19.93 -2.16 18.73
C GLU A 195 20.08 -0.63 18.51
N ASP A 196 20.12 -0.18 17.25
CA ASP A 196 20.50 1.18 16.85
C ASP A 196 19.33 2.11 16.48
N GLU A 197 18.06 1.68 16.54
CA GLU A 197 16.92 2.58 16.28
C GLU A 197 16.36 3.18 17.59
N PRO A 198 16.34 4.53 17.74
CA PRO A 198 15.68 5.15 18.87
C PRO A 198 14.17 4.86 18.80
N LYS A 199 13.65 4.13 19.80
CA LYS A 199 12.21 3.93 19.97
C LYS A 199 11.56 5.28 20.26
N GLU A 200 10.74 5.79 19.33
CA GLU A 200 9.77 6.82 19.71
C GLU A 200 8.77 6.16 20.66
N ASP A 201 8.61 6.73 21.86
CA ASP A 201 7.68 6.23 22.87
C ASP A 201 6.25 6.36 22.34
N PHE A 202 5.49 5.27 22.42
CA PHE A 202 4.10 5.26 21.98
C PHE A 202 3.28 6.18 22.88
N SER A 203 2.55 7.12 22.29
CA SER A 203 1.80 8.11 23.08
C SER A 203 0.38 8.31 22.57
N ILE A 204 -0.37 9.16 23.29
CA ILE A 204 -1.76 9.44 22.94
C ILE A 204 -1.91 10.06 21.54
N LYS A 205 -0.85 10.70 21.01
CA LYS A 205 -0.83 11.24 19.64
C LYS A 205 -1.09 10.16 18.59
N ASP A 206 -0.54 8.97 18.81
CA ASP A 206 -0.62 7.84 17.87
C ASP A 206 -2.04 7.26 17.88
N VAL A 207 -2.69 7.27 19.04
CA VAL A 207 -4.09 6.87 19.23
C VAL A 207 -5.03 7.81 18.48
N TYR A 208 -4.88 9.14 18.63
CA TYR A 208 -5.72 10.09 17.90
C TYR A 208 -5.48 10.02 16.39
N LEU A 209 -4.24 9.83 15.94
CA LEU A 209 -3.92 9.67 14.53
C LEU A 209 -4.56 8.41 13.95
N ALA A 210 -4.50 7.29 14.68
CA ALA A 210 -5.19 6.06 14.30
C ALA A 210 -6.71 6.25 14.27
N ALA A 211 -7.28 6.90 15.28
CA ALA A 211 -8.72 7.20 15.34
C ALA A 211 -9.19 8.04 14.14
N ALA A 212 -8.41 9.06 13.75
CA ALA A 212 -8.71 9.90 12.60
C ALA A 212 -8.70 9.09 11.30
N ASN A 213 -7.73 8.20 11.13
CA ASN A 213 -7.68 7.29 9.98
C ASN A 213 -8.82 6.25 10.00
N GLY A 214 -9.23 5.77 11.17
CA GLY A 214 -10.44 4.95 11.33
C GLY A 214 -11.70 5.69 10.88
N TYR A 215 -11.83 6.96 11.27
CA TYR A 215 -12.97 7.81 10.86
C TYR A 215 -13.05 7.93 9.34
N LEU A 216 -11.92 8.24 8.68
CA LEU A 216 -11.85 8.45 7.24
C LEU A 216 -12.03 7.14 6.44
N ASN A 217 -11.47 6.03 6.92
CA ASN A 217 -11.57 4.73 6.28
C ASN A 217 -13.02 4.19 6.26
N SER A 218 -13.85 4.61 7.20
CA SER A 218 -15.29 4.33 7.20
C SER A 218 -16.03 4.98 6.01
N LEU A 219 -15.45 6.05 5.46
CA LEU A 219 -16.03 6.82 4.36
C LEU A 219 -15.56 6.30 3.01
N ASP A 220 -14.24 6.26 2.82
CA ASP A 220 -13.60 5.66 1.65
C ASP A 220 -12.20 5.11 1.97
N PRO A 221 -11.72 4.12 1.19
CA PRO A 221 -10.42 3.51 1.41
C PRO A 221 -9.22 4.36 0.94
N HIS A 222 -9.42 5.62 0.54
CA HIS A 222 -8.37 6.47 -0.05
C HIS A 222 -8.09 7.75 0.74
N SER A 223 -8.97 8.13 1.66
CA SER A 223 -8.82 9.28 2.55
C SER A 223 -8.01 8.90 3.80
N ASN A 224 -6.94 9.65 4.09
CA ASN A 224 -6.05 9.39 5.24
C ASN A 224 -5.43 10.69 5.78
N VAL A 225 -5.00 10.64 7.03
CA VAL A 225 -4.17 11.65 7.69
C VAL A 225 -2.76 11.13 7.85
N PHE A 226 -1.78 11.95 7.47
CA PHE A 226 -0.36 11.67 7.60
C PHE A 226 0.31 12.78 8.38
N LEU A 227 1.14 12.43 9.37
CA LEU A 227 2.07 13.37 9.97
C LEU A 227 2.98 13.94 8.86
N LYS A 228 3.22 15.25 8.91
CA LYS A 228 3.91 15.98 7.84
C LYS A 228 5.31 15.43 7.62
N GLU A 229 6.04 15.18 8.70
CA GLU A 229 7.41 14.69 8.69
C GLU A 229 7.48 13.29 8.07
N VAL A 230 6.52 12.42 8.45
CA VAL A 230 6.39 11.06 7.90
C VAL A 230 6.07 11.10 6.40
N TRP A 231 5.18 12.01 5.99
CA TRP A 231 4.86 12.21 4.58
C TRP A 231 6.06 12.71 3.79
N GLU A 232 6.73 13.76 4.25
CA GLU A 232 7.91 14.35 3.61
C GLU A 232 9.06 13.34 3.48
N GLU A 233 9.36 12.60 4.55
CA GLU A 233 10.37 11.54 4.52
C GLU A 233 10.01 10.45 3.51
N SER A 234 8.74 10.06 3.45
CA SER A 234 8.27 9.03 2.51
C SER A 234 8.29 9.52 1.06
N MET A 235 7.94 10.79 0.82
CA MET A 235 8.00 11.38 -0.52
C MET A 235 9.43 11.54 -1.01
N ALA A 236 10.35 11.96 -0.14
CA ALA A 236 11.77 12.06 -0.48
C ALA A 236 12.32 10.72 -0.98
N LYS A 237 11.97 9.60 -0.30
CA LYS A 237 12.38 8.24 -0.69
C LYS A 237 11.80 7.79 -2.03
N ILE A 238 10.57 8.19 -2.35
CA ILE A 238 9.94 7.88 -3.64
C ILE A 238 10.62 8.70 -4.76
N GLN A 239 10.97 9.94 -4.48
CA GLN A 239 11.50 10.89 -5.47
C GLN A 239 12.93 10.55 -5.90
N ASP A 240 13.75 9.98 -5.02
CA ASP A 240 15.12 9.58 -5.36
C ASP A 240 15.18 8.43 -6.38
N GLY A 241 14.05 7.72 -6.62
CA GLY A 241 13.91 6.68 -7.66
C GLY A 241 14.95 5.56 -7.58
N SER A 242 15.71 5.51 -6.49
CA SER A 242 16.89 4.68 -6.33
C SER A 242 16.98 4.18 -4.91
N PHE A 243 17.42 2.94 -4.76
CA PHE A 243 17.63 2.31 -3.48
C PHE A 243 18.86 1.41 -3.53
N GLU A 244 19.51 1.15 -2.41
CA GLU A 244 20.65 0.25 -2.36
C GLU A 244 20.23 -1.16 -1.95
N GLY A 245 20.59 -2.15 -2.76
CA GLY A 245 20.22 -3.55 -2.51
C GLY A 245 20.58 -4.45 -3.70
N ILE A 246 19.85 -5.56 -3.84
CA ILE A 246 20.15 -6.59 -4.84
C ILE A 246 19.41 -6.41 -6.17
N GLY A 247 18.34 -5.59 -6.19
CA GLY A 247 17.51 -5.38 -7.39
C GLY A 247 16.64 -6.60 -7.74
N ALA A 248 15.76 -7.01 -6.82
CA ALA A 248 14.77 -8.05 -7.05
C ALA A 248 13.42 -7.66 -6.43
N ILE A 249 12.33 -8.10 -7.05
CA ILE A 249 10.96 -8.00 -6.52
C ILE A 249 10.68 -9.28 -5.75
N LEU A 250 10.28 -9.12 -4.49
CA LEU A 250 10.01 -10.22 -3.56
C LEU A 250 8.55 -10.20 -3.13
N SER A 251 8.02 -11.36 -2.75
CA SER A 251 6.71 -11.48 -2.12
C SER A 251 6.69 -12.59 -1.05
N GLY A 252 5.56 -12.72 -0.35
CA GLY A 252 5.38 -13.70 0.73
C GLY A 252 5.68 -13.11 2.11
N GLY A 253 6.51 -13.81 2.90
CA GLY A 253 6.83 -13.45 4.29
C GLY A 253 5.72 -13.80 5.29
N GLY A 254 6.04 -13.62 6.57
CA GLY A 254 5.25 -14.07 7.71
C GLY A 254 5.21 -15.59 7.74
N ASN A 255 4.00 -16.15 7.56
CA ASN A 255 3.80 -17.60 7.46
C ASN A 255 4.02 -18.16 6.04
N ARG A 256 4.37 -17.31 5.06
CA ARG A 256 4.64 -17.72 3.68
C ARG A 256 6.13 -17.64 3.36
N ASP A 257 6.57 -18.52 2.48
CA ASP A 257 7.91 -18.49 1.88
C ASP A 257 8.22 -17.11 1.30
N VAL A 258 9.44 -16.61 1.47
CA VAL A 258 9.89 -15.39 0.79
C VAL A 258 10.30 -15.75 -0.62
N LEU A 259 9.46 -15.40 -1.59
CA LEU A 259 9.62 -15.76 -2.99
C LEU A 259 10.27 -14.63 -3.78
N VAL A 260 11.23 -14.96 -4.64
CA VAL A 260 11.70 -14.06 -5.69
C VAL A 260 10.70 -14.09 -6.84
N GLU A 261 9.89 -13.04 -6.97
CA GLU A 261 8.96 -12.92 -8.10
C GLU A 261 9.68 -12.56 -9.38
N ASN A 262 10.56 -11.57 -9.33
CA ASN A 262 11.26 -11.07 -10.50
C ASN A 262 12.61 -10.43 -10.14
N PRO A 263 13.75 -11.06 -10.48
CA PRO A 263 15.03 -10.39 -10.41
C PRO A 263 15.13 -9.36 -11.55
N LEU A 264 15.53 -8.13 -11.23
CA LEU A 264 15.55 -7.05 -12.22
C LEU A 264 16.73 -7.22 -13.18
N GLU A 265 16.47 -7.09 -14.48
CA GLU A 265 17.47 -7.23 -15.54
C GLU A 265 18.67 -6.28 -15.33
N ASP A 266 19.86 -6.77 -15.64
CA ASP A 266 21.15 -6.09 -15.44
C ASP A 266 21.50 -5.67 -13.99
N ARG A 267 20.74 -6.16 -12.99
CA ARG A 267 20.97 -5.87 -11.56
C ARG A 267 21.72 -7.00 -10.83
N PRO A 268 22.25 -6.73 -9.62
CA PRO A 268 23.06 -7.69 -8.87
C PRO A 268 22.44 -9.07 -8.68
N ALA A 269 21.12 -9.15 -8.42
CA ALA A 269 20.43 -10.43 -8.24
C ALA A 269 20.56 -11.34 -9.47
N VAL A 270 20.28 -10.82 -10.67
CA VAL A 270 20.45 -11.58 -11.93
C VAL A 270 21.92 -11.97 -12.14
N LYS A 271 22.84 -11.04 -11.91
CA LYS A 271 24.29 -11.26 -12.06
C LYS A 271 24.82 -12.33 -11.11
N ALA A 272 24.25 -12.43 -9.91
CA ALA A 272 24.57 -13.45 -8.91
C ALA A 272 23.85 -14.78 -9.16
N GLY A 273 23.02 -14.88 -10.21
CA GLY A 273 22.34 -16.12 -10.60
C GLY A 273 21.02 -16.39 -9.87
N ILE A 274 20.43 -15.38 -9.22
CA ILE A 274 19.08 -15.46 -8.65
C ILE A 274 18.04 -15.51 -9.77
N ARG A 275 17.02 -16.35 -9.61
CA ARG A 275 15.98 -16.60 -10.61
C ARG A 275 14.60 -16.35 -10.02
N ALA A 276 13.65 -16.02 -10.89
CA ALA A 276 12.24 -16.03 -10.53
C ALA A 276 11.85 -17.44 -10.07
N GLY A 277 11.12 -17.52 -8.95
CA GLY A 277 10.74 -18.79 -8.32
C GLY A 277 11.68 -19.29 -7.22
N ASP A 278 12.82 -18.63 -6.99
CA ASP A 278 13.70 -18.92 -5.86
C ASP A 278 13.03 -18.57 -4.52
N ILE A 279 13.20 -19.42 -3.51
CA ILE A 279 12.78 -19.16 -2.13
C ILE A 279 13.99 -18.74 -1.30
N ILE A 280 13.91 -17.57 -0.65
CA ILE A 280 14.95 -17.09 0.26
C ILE A 280 14.67 -17.63 1.65
N GLU A 281 15.40 -18.65 2.08
CA GLU A 281 15.24 -19.32 3.37
C GLU A 281 16.01 -18.63 4.50
N ALA A 282 17.12 -17.98 4.19
CA ALA A 282 17.90 -17.19 5.15
C ALA A 282 18.60 -16.00 4.50
N VAL A 283 18.83 -14.95 5.30
CA VAL A 283 19.63 -13.76 4.94
C VAL A 283 20.75 -13.62 5.96
N ASP A 284 21.99 -13.67 5.50
CA ASP A 284 23.21 -13.69 6.32
C ASP A 284 23.17 -14.75 7.43
N GLY A 285 22.60 -15.92 7.12
CA GLY A 285 22.45 -17.05 8.04
C GLY A 285 21.28 -16.94 9.02
N LYS A 286 20.53 -15.82 9.01
CA LYS A 286 19.29 -15.67 9.81
C LYS A 286 18.10 -16.18 9.00
N PRO A 287 17.35 -17.20 9.47
CA PRO A 287 16.20 -17.76 8.76
C PRO A 287 15.14 -16.69 8.48
N THR A 288 14.47 -16.73 7.34
CA THR A 288 13.39 -15.79 6.98
C THR A 288 12.01 -16.25 7.47
N LYS A 289 11.86 -17.50 7.89
CA LYS A 289 10.59 -18.08 8.36
C LYS A 289 10.03 -17.28 9.53
N GLY A 290 8.77 -16.87 9.43
CA GLY A 290 8.08 -16.07 10.46
C GLY A 290 8.36 -14.56 10.39
N MET A 291 9.30 -14.10 9.55
CA MET A 291 9.61 -12.68 9.41
C MET A 291 8.67 -12.03 8.40
N SER A 292 8.16 -10.82 8.70
CA SER A 292 7.45 -10.03 7.71
C SER A 292 8.34 -9.77 6.49
N LEU A 293 7.73 -9.67 5.31
CA LEU A 293 8.46 -9.37 4.07
C LEU A 293 9.31 -8.11 4.21
N GLU A 294 8.79 -7.10 4.89
CA GLU A 294 9.49 -5.84 5.19
C GLU A 294 10.79 -6.07 5.97
N LYS A 295 10.76 -6.87 7.05
CA LYS A 295 11.95 -7.20 7.83
C LYS A 295 12.99 -7.94 6.98
N VAL A 296 12.55 -8.84 6.10
CA VAL A 296 13.44 -9.56 5.19
C VAL A 296 14.07 -8.60 4.16
N VAL A 297 13.26 -7.72 3.55
CA VAL A 297 13.74 -6.69 2.63
C VAL A 297 14.74 -5.75 3.31
N LYS A 298 14.51 -5.36 4.57
CA LYS A 298 15.43 -4.51 5.34
C LYS A 298 16.81 -5.15 5.46
N ARG A 299 16.89 -6.46 5.71
CA ARG A 299 18.17 -7.20 5.77
C ARG A 299 18.85 -7.37 4.42
N ILE A 300 18.07 -7.54 3.36
CA ILE A 300 18.61 -7.67 2.00
C ILE A 300 19.16 -6.35 1.49
N LYS A 301 18.52 -5.23 1.83
CA LYS A 301 19.04 -3.88 1.57
C LYS A 301 20.31 -3.61 2.39
N GLY A 302 21.07 -2.62 1.99
CA GLY A 302 22.33 -2.24 2.63
C GLY A 302 23.24 -1.49 1.68
N LYS A 303 24.31 -0.94 2.25
CA LYS A 303 25.22 -0.02 1.55
C LYS A 303 25.77 -0.62 0.26
N LYS A 304 25.80 0.15 -0.83
CA LYS A 304 26.44 -0.24 -2.10
C LYS A 304 27.86 -0.77 -1.84
N GLY A 305 28.20 -1.87 -2.51
CA GLY A 305 29.49 -2.53 -2.43
C GLY A 305 29.59 -3.56 -1.30
N THR A 306 28.67 -3.55 -0.33
CA THR A 306 28.60 -4.64 0.67
C THR A 306 28.00 -5.90 0.08
N ILE A 307 28.26 -7.04 0.70
CA ILE A 307 27.73 -8.34 0.27
C ILE A 307 26.60 -8.76 1.20
N VAL A 308 25.54 -9.34 0.65
CA VAL A 308 24.54 -10.10 1.38
C VAL A 308 24.60 -11.57 0.95
N ARG A 309 24.57 -12.48 1.92
CA ARG A 309 24.48 -13.92 1.65
C ARG A 309 23.02 -14.36 1.74
N LEU A 310 22.49 -14.92 0.66
CA LEU A 310 21.14 -15.47 0.62
C LEU A 310 21.20 -16.98 0.54
N THR A 311 20.55 -17.68 1.47
CA THR A 311 20.34 -19.12 1.37
C THR A 311 19.08 -19.37 0.55
N ILE A 312 19.24 -19.98 -0.61
CA ILE A 312 18.21 -20.17 -1.62
C ILE A 312 17.79 -21.63 -1.71
N SER A 313 16.48 -21.86 -1.73
CA SER A 313 15.88 -23.11 -2.18
C SER A 313 15.29 -22.93 -3.58
N ARG A 314 15.67 -23.80 -4.50
CA ARG A 314 15.31 -23.71 -5.93
C ARG A 314 14.69 -25.01 -6.39
N LYS A 315 13.52 -24.90 -7.03
CA LYS A 315 12.83 -26.06 -7.61
C LYS A 315 13.73 -26.77 -8.62
N GLY A 316 13.89 -28.08 -8.44
CA GLY A 316 14.74 -28.93 -9.29
C GLY A 316 16.21 -29.00 -8.85
N THR A 317 16.57 -28.34 -7.74
CA THR A 317 17.87 -28.51 -7.06
C THR A 317 17.65 -29.25 -5.74
N SER A 318 18.55 -30.17 -5.39
CA SER A 318 18.47 -30.89 -4.11
C SER A 318 19.08 -30.03 -3.01
N GLY A 319 18.29 -29.69 -2.00
CA GLY A 319 18.70 -28.86 -0.87
C GLY A 319 18.84 -27.37 -1.19
N SER A 320 19.23 -26.61 -0.18
CA SER A 320 19.43 -25.17 -0.24
C SER A 320 20.91 -24.83 -0.42
N PHE A 321 21.20 -23.71 -1.05
CA PHE A 321 22.57 -23.27 -1.31
C PHE A 321 22.71 -21.75 -1.16
N ASP A 322 23.90 -21.30 -0.81
CA ASP A 322 24.18 -19.88 -0.58
C ASP A 322 24.57 -19.15 -1.86
N ILE A 323 24.02 -17.96 -2.06
CA ILE A 323 24.42 -17.01 -3.09
C ILE A 323 24.86 -15.71 -2.43
N ASN A 324 26.10 -15.29 -2.70
CA ASN A 324 26.58 -13.97 -2.31
C ASN A 324 26.21 -12.95 -3.38
N VAL A 325 25.53 -11.88 -2.97
CA VAL A 325 25.14 -10.80 -3.86
C VAL A 325 25.77 -9.49 -3.40
N THR A 326 26.56 -8.87 -4.27
CA THR A 326 27.09 -7.53 -4.01
C THR A 326 26.01 -6.48 -4.22
N ARG A 327 25.65 -5.75 -3.16
CA ARG A 327 24.63 -4.70 -3.20
C ARG A 327 25.08 -3.56 -4.11
N ALA A 328 24.13 -2.99 -4.84
CA ALA A 328 24.36 -1.82 -5.69
C ALA A 328 23.23 -0.81 -5.56
N THR A 329 23.48 0.43 -6.00
CA THR A 329 22.41 1.40 -6.22
C THR A 329 21.55 0.93 -7.38
N ILE A 330 20.29 0.64 -7.09
CA ILE A 330 19.27 0.21 -8.05
C ILE A 330 18.43 1.41 -8.40
N VAL A 331 18.65 1.95 -9.59
CA VAL A 331 17.82 3.02 -10.15
C VAL A 331 16.64 2.39 -10.87
N ILE A 332 15.43 2.56 -10.35
CA ILE A 332 14.21 2.20 -11.07
C ILE A 332 13.87 3.38 -11.98
N LYS A 333 14.01 3.20 -13.28
CA LYS A 333 13.58 4.19 -14.25
C LYS A 333 12.06 4.20 -14.32
N ASN A 334 11.48 5.37 -14.21
CA ASN A 334 10.04 5.54 -14.30
C ASN A 334 9.51 5.24 -15.72
N VAL A 335 10.25 5.69 -16.74
CA VAL A 335 9.99 5.35 -18.15
C VAL A 335 11.12 4.49 -18.70
N THR A 336 10.75 3.35 -19.29
CA THR A 336 11.66 2.49 -20.05
C THR A 336 11.13 2.31 -21.46
N HIS A 337 12.04 2.13 -22.43
CA HIS A 337 11.65 1.94 -23.82
C HIS A 337 12.59 0.96 -24.53
N ARG A 338 12.04 0.26 -25.53
CA ARG A 338 12.79 -0.64 -26.42
C ARG A 338 12.02 -0.87 -27.71
N LEU A 339 12.73 -1.26 -28.76
CA LEU A 339 12.11 -1.90 -29.92
C LEU A 339 11.80 -3.36 -29.57
N ILE A 340 10.70 -3.90 -30.05
CA ILE A 340 10.40 -5.33 -29.89
C ILE A 340 11.42 -6.13 -30.73
N LYS A 341 12.10 -7.10 -30.10
CA LYS A 341 13.26 -7.82 -30.67
C LYS A 341 12.96 -8.40 -32.06
N ASP A 342 11.85 -9.13 -32.17
CA ASP A 342 11.42 -9.81 -33.40
C ASP A 342 10.51 -8.93 -34.29
N HIS A 343 10.14 -7.75 -33.80
CA HIS A 343 9.29 -6.77 -34.48
C HIS A 343 9.85 -5.36 -34.31
N LYS A 344 11.04 -5.11 -34.87
CA LYS A 344 11.77 -3.84 -34.66
C LYS A 344 11.09 -2.58 -35.21
N HIS A 345 9.98 -2.73 -35.93
CA HIS A 345 9.09 -1.63 -36.33
C HIS A 345 8.06 -1.27 -35.25
N ILE A 346 8.03 -1.98 -34.12
CA ILE A 346 7.12 -1.72 -33.00
C ILE A 346 7.93 -1.15 -31.84
N GLY A 347 7.57 0.07 -31.44
CA GLY A 347 8.09 0.72 -30.25
C GLY A 347 7.34 0.24 -29.02
N TYR A 348 8.05 0.06 -27.91
CA TYR A 348 7.48 -0.28 -26.62
C TYR A 348 7.95 0.75 -25.60
N ILE A 349 7.01 1.38 -24.90
CA ILE A 349 7.25 2.28 -23.78
C ILE A 349 6.51 1.73 -22.57
N LYS A 350 7.19 1.58 -21.44
CA LYS A 350 6.58 1.22 -20.16
C LYS A 350 6.72 2.37 -19.18
N LEU A 351 5.59 2.75 -18.58
CA LEU A 351 5.49 3.77 -17.55
C LEU A 351 5.12 3.10 -16.23
N THR A 352 5.94 3.29 -15.18
CA THR A 352 5.69 2.68 -13.87
C THR A 352 4.93 3.57 -12.88
N GLY A 353 4.88 4.89 -13.12
CA GLY A 353 4.10 5.83 -12.32
C GLY A 353 3.95 7.19 -13.01
N PHE A 354 2.90 7.93 -12.65
CA PHE A 354 2.70 9.30 -13.13
C PHE A 354 3.32 10.25 -12.11
N VAL A 355 4.63 10.46 -12.21
CA VAL A 355 5.43 11.21 -11.22
C VAL A 355 6.01 12.49 -11.80
N LYS A 356 6.05 13.53 -10.95
CA LYS A 356 6.82 14.75 -11.15
C LYS A 356 8.13 14.59 -10.37
N SER A 357 9.22 14.30 -11.06
CA SER A 357 10.56 14.32 -10.45
C SER A 357 11.17 15.71 -10.56
N TYR A 358 12.14 16.04 -9.68
CA TYR A 358 12.95 17.26 -9.81
C TYR A 358 13.75 17.28 -11.12
N GLN A 359 14.10 16.10 -11.66
CA GLN A 359 14.88 15.98 -12.87
C GLN A 359 14.00 16.11 -14.12
N GLU A 360 12.94 15.31 -14.18
CA GLU A 360 12.04 15.28 -15.35
C GLU A 360 10.69 14.67 -15.00
N SER A 361 9.62 15.21 -15.60
CA SER A 361 8.26 14.70 -15.45
C SER A 361 7.97 13.56 -16.43
N SER A 362 7.04 12.68 -16.06
CA SER A 362 6.76 11.43 -16.80
C SER A 362 6.36 11.66 -18.26
N ASP A 363 5.63 12.74 -18.54
CA ASP A 363 5.24 13.18 -19.87
C ASP A 363 6.47 13.45 -20.76
N ARG A 364 7.43 14.24 -20.27
CA ARG A 364 8.68 14.53 -20.97
C ARG A 364 9.54 13.30 -21.16
N GLU A 365 9.59 12.41 -20.16
CA GLU A 365 10.31 11.14 -20.26
C GLU A 365 9.72 10.24 -21.38
N ILE A 366 8.39 10.17 -21.50
CA ILE A 366 7.70 9.44 -22.59
C ILE A 366 8.03 10.06 -23.95
N GLN A 367 7.96 11.38 -24.07
CA GLN A 367 8.29 12.08 -25.32
C GLN A 367 9.73 11.77 -25.76
N LYS A 368 10.70 11.86 -24.84
CA LYS A 368 12.10 11.50 -25.11
C LYS A 368 12.27 10.03 -25.47
N ALA A 369 11.56 9.14 -24.78
CA ALA A 369 11.56 7.71 -25.08
C ALA A 369 11.05 7.42 -26.50
N PHE A 370 9.98 8.10 -26.92
CA PHE A 370 9.46 8.00 -28.27
C PHE A 370 10.48 8.43 -29.33
N TYR A 371 11.11 9.60 -29.19
CA TYR A 371 12.12 10.05 -30.14
C TYR A 371 13.34 9.12 -30.21
N LYS A 372 13.77 8.55 -29.07
CA LYS A 372 14.83 7.53 -29.06
C LYS A 372 14.44 6.26 -29.80
N LEU A 373 13.17 5.84 -29.71
CA LEU A 373 12.66 4.71 -30.50
C LEU A 373 12.65 5.03 -31.98
N GLU A 374 12.26 6.24 -32.38
CA GLU A 374 12.32 6.67 -33.79
C GLU A 374 13.75 6.68 -34.32
N GLU A 375 14.71 7.21 -33.56
CA GLU A 375 16.13 7.19 -33.94
C GLU A 375 16.67 5.76 -34.06
N ALA A 376 16.35 4.89 -33.11
CA ALA A 376 16.76 3.49 -33.15
C ALA A 376 16.15 2.74 -34.34
N ALA A 377 14.88 2.99 -34.64
CA ALA A 377 14.16 2.45 -35.80
C ALA A 377 14.80 2.91 -37.12
N LYS A 378 15.12 4.21 -37.24
CA LYS A 378 15.84 4.78 -38.38
C LYS A 378 17.23 4.14 -38.56
N LYS A 379 18.02 4.00 -37.48
CA LYS A 379 19.33 3.34 -37.52
C LYS A 379 19.25 1.88 -37.97
N ASN A 380 18.18 1.19 -37.59
CA ASN A 380 17.89 -0.18 -38.01
C ASN A 380 17.23 -0.29 -39.40
N LYS A 381 17.10 0.82 -40.16
CA LYS A 381 16.40 0.90 -41.45
C LYS A 381 14.99 0.30 -41.41
N THR A 382 14.34 0.37 -40.25
CA THR A 382 13.05 -0.24 -39.98
C THR A 382 12.17 0.82 -39.31
N PRO A 383 11.45 1.67 -40.07
CA PRO A 383 10.67 2.76 -39.50
C PRO A 383 9.62 2.24 -38.50
N LEU A 384 9.33 3.03 -37.47
CA LEU A 384 8.26 2.70 -36.52
C LEU A 384 6.92 2.68 -37.27
N LYS A 385 6.14 1.63 -37.01
CA LYS A 385 4.80 1.41 -37.57
C LYS A 385 3.72 1.26 -36.49
N ALA A 386 4.12 1.09 -35.23
CA ALA A 386 3.18 1.00 -34.10
C ALA A 386 3.90 1.32 -32.79
N LEU A 387 3.11 1.71 -31.78
CA LEU A 387 3.56 1.95 -30.41
C LEU A 387 2.74 1.11 -29.42
N ILE A 388 3.44 0.53 -28.45
CA ILE A 388 2.83 -0.12 -27.29
C ILE A 388 3.15 0.75 -26.05
N LEU A 389 2.11 1.21 -25.36
CA LEU A 389 2.21 1.86 -24.05
C LEU A 389 1.82 0.85 -22.96
N ASP A 390 2.78 0.39 -22.17
CA ASP A 390 2.54 -0.54 -21.06
C ASP A 390 2.28 0.20 -19.74
N LEU A 391 1.03 0.12 -19.26
CA LEU A 391 0.54 0.65 -17.98
C LEU A 391 0.24 -0.45 -16.96
N ARG A 392 0.66 -1.71 -17.21
CA ARG A 392 0.48 -2.81 -16.25
C ARG A 392 1.26 -2.54 -14.97
N ASN A 393 0.64 -2.81 -13.83
CA ASN A 393 1.20 -2.57 -12.49
C ASN A 393 1.51 -1.10 -12.19
N ASN A 394 0.86 -0.16 -12.89
CA ASN A 394 0.98 1.26 -12.64
C ASN A 394 -0.25 1.77 -11.85
N ALA A 395 -0.05 2.08 -10.57
CA ALA A 395 -1.10 2.54 -9.66
C ALA A 395 -1.58 3.99 -9.91
N GLY A 396 -1.03 4.66 -10.92
CA GLY A 396 -1.34 6.02 -11.31
C GLY A 396 -0.33 7.02 -10.78
N GLY A 397 -0.83 8.18 -10.34
CA GLY A 397 -0.02 9.29 -9.84
C GLY A 397 -0.73 10.62 -10.10
N TYR A 398 0.00 11.64 -10.51
CA TYR A 398 -0.54 12.98 -10.71
C TYR A 398 -1.57 13.02 -11.87
N LEU A 399 -2.71 13.67 -11.63
CA LEU A 399 -3.82 13.81 -12.58
C LEU A 399 -3.42 14.63 -13.81
N ASP A 400 -2.68 15.71 -13.63
CA ASP A 400 -2.23 16.56 -14.72
C ASP A 400 -1.30 15.82 -15.68
N LEU A 401 -0.40 14.96 -15.18
CA LEU A 401 0.39 14.08 -16.03
C LEU A 401 -0.47 13.05 -16.80
N ALA A 402 -1.59 12.61 -16.23
CA ALA A 402 -2.53 11.77 -16.96
C ALA A 402 -3.17 12.53 -18.12
N ILE A 403 -3.49 13.81 -17.91
CA ILE A 403 -4.00 14.72 -18.94
C ILE A 403 -2.94 14.94 -20.01
N ASP A 404 -1.73 15.35 -19.63
CA ASP A 404 -0.64 15.66 -20.54
C ASP A 404 -0.24 14.44 -21.39
N ILE A 405 -0.14 13.24 -20.79
CA ILE A 405 0.16 12.01 -21.52
C ILE A 405 -1.00 11.59 -22.43
N SER A 406 -2.26 11.86 -22.05
CA SER A 406 -3.40 11.60 -22.93
C SER A 406 -3.42 12.57 -24.12
N ASP A 407 -3.09 13.84 -23.88
CA ASP A 407 -3.04 14.90 -24.90
C ASP A 407 -1.97 14.63 -25.97
N MET A 408 -0.95 13.81 -25.66
CA MET A 408 0.03 13.32 -26.65
C MET A 408 -0.55 12.44 -27.75
N PHE A 409 -1.73 11.85 -27.55
CA PHE A 409 -2.30 10.90 -28.49
C PHE A 409 -3.70 11.30 -28.97
N ILE A 410 -4.36 12.25 -28.32
CA ILE A 410 -5.76 12.60 -28.58
C ILE A 410 -5.81 13.99 -29.20
N LYS A 411 -6.18 14.06 -30.48
CA LYS A 411 -6.28 15.32 -31.25
C LYS A 411 -7.24 16.35 -30.69
N ARG A 412 -8.40 15.90 -30.21
CA ARG A 412 -9.49 16.75 -29.71
C ARG A 412 -10.46 15.94 -28.87
N GLY A 413 -11.10 16.61 -27.92
CA GLY A 413 -12.18 16.05 -27.11
C GLY A 413 -11.84 15.96 -25.62
N LEU A 414 -12.84 15.58 -24.83
CA LEU A 414 -12.73 15.45 -23.37
C LEU A 414 -11.77 14.30 -23.00
N ILE A 415 -10.78 14.59 -22.15
CA ILE A 415 -9.88 13.57 -21.59
C ILE A 415 -10.46 13.05 -20.28
N VAL A 416 -10.80 13.96 -19.37
CA VAL A 416 -11.32 13.64 -18.04
C VAL A 416 -12.23 14.74 -17.54
N SER A 417 -13.27 14.35 -16.81
CA SER A 417 -14.15 15.25 -16.06
C SER A 417 -14.06 14.86 -14.58
N THR A 418 -13.82 15.84 -13.72
CA THR A 418 -13.79 15.65 -12.27
C THR A 418 -14.97 16.41 -11.65
N ARG A 419 -15.55 15.83 -10.60
CA ARG A 419 -16.70 16.43 -9.91
C ARG A 419 -16.43 16.48 -8.42
N GLY A 420 -16.42 17.70 -7.89
CA GLY A 420 -16.31 17.96 -6.45
C GLY A 420 -17.65 18.29 -5.78
N PRO A 421 -17.68 18.36 -4.45
CA PRO A 421 -18.88 18.78 -3.71
C PRO A 421 -19.24 20.23 -4.04
N ASN A 422 -20.51 20.47 -4.40
CA ASN A 422 -21.06 21.81 -4.69
C ASN A 422 -20.27 22.61 -5.75
N ARG A 423 -19.59 21.94 -6.68
CA ARG A 423 -18.91 22.57 -7.82
C ARG A 423 -19.43 21.99 -9.14
N SER A 424 -19.43 22.83 -10.18
CA SER A 424 -19.60 22.36 -11.55
C SER A 424 -18.48 21.37 -11.90
N PRO A 425 -18.72 20.39 -12.79
CA PRO A 425 -17.66 19.52 -13.29
C PRO A 425 -16.50 20.34 -13.85
N GLU A 426 -15.28 19.99 -13.45
CA GLU A 426 -14.07 20.54 -14.04
C GLU A 426 -13.64 19.58 -15.16
N GLU A 427 -13.53 20.09 -16.38
CA GLU A 427 -13.22 19.29 -17.56
C GLU A 427 -11.83 19.62 -18.09
N ALA A 428 -11.03 18.58 -18.32
CA ALA A 428 -9.79 18.69 -19.06
C ALA A 428 -9.99 18.15 -20.48
N TRP A 429 -9.77 19.03 -21.44
CA TRP A 429 -9.89 18.75 -22.87
C TRP A 429 -8.51 18.65 -23.48
N ALA A 430 -8.38 17.83 -24.52
CA ALA A 430 -7.19 17.78 -25.35
C ALA A 430 -6.96 19.15 -26.02
N LYS A 431 -5.74 19.67 -25.93
CA LYS A 431 -5.33 21.00 -26.42
C LYS A 431 -4.29 20.93 -27.55
N ASN A 432 -3.80 19.73 -27.86
CA ASN A 432 -2.87 19.39 -28.94
C ASN A 432 -1.40 19.74 -28.59
N PRO A 433 -0.55 18.71 -28.39
CA PRO A 433 0.26 18.24 -29.51
C PRO A 433 0.35 16.70 -29.60
N ASP A 434 -0.11 16.14 -30.72
CA ASP A 434 0.14 14.75 -31.07
C ASP A 434 1.64 14.45 -31.08
N LEU A 435 2.07 13.57 -30.19
CA LEU A 435 3.39 12.97 -30.23
C LEU A 435 3.55 12.10 -31.48
N THR A 436 2.47 11.41 -31.87
CA THR A 436 2.46 10.53 -33.04
C THR A 436 1.05 10.11 -33.45
N ASP A 437 0.86 9.85 -34.74
CA ASP A 437 -0.34 9.22 -35.32
C ASP A 437 -0.20 7.70 -35.51
N LEU A 438 0.90 7.09 -35.05
CA LEU A 438 1.11 5.66 -35.19
C LEU A 438 -0.01 4.85 -34.49
N PRO A 439 -0.39 3.68 -35.04
CA PRO A 439 -1.23 2.70 -34.35
C PRO A 439 -0.75 2.46 -32.91
N LEU A 440 -1.66 2.59 -31.95
CA LEU A 440 -1.37 2.53 -30.52
C LEU A 440 -2.10 1.35 -29.87
N ALA A 441 -1.38 0.57 -29.08
CA ALA A 441 -1.94 -0.39 -28.13
C ALA A 441 -1.52 -0.02 -26.70
N VAL A 442 -2.43 -0.14 -25.75
CA VAL A 442 -2.19 0.11 -24.33
C VAL A 442 -2.36 -1.19 -23.55
N LEU A 443 -1.32 -1.60 -22.82
CA LEU A 443 -1.39 -2.79 -21.97
C LEU A 443 -1.84 -2.42 -20.57
N ILE A 444 -2.82 -3.13 -20.03
CA ILE A 444 -3.43 -2.89 -18.71
C ILE A 444 -3.62 -4.20 -17.93
N ASN A 445 -3.65 -4.12 -16.60
CA ASN A 445 -4.03 -5.25 -15.75
C ASN A 445 -4.76 -4.81 -14.48
N ALA A 446 -5.10 -5.75 -13.60
CA ALA A 446 -5.78 -5.48 -12.33
C ALA A 446 -5.04 -4.51 -11.37
N LYS A 447 -3.76 -4.21 -11.63
CA LYS A 447 -2.95 -3.25 -10.86
C LYS A 447 -2.78 -1.90 -11.59
N SER A 448 -3.35 -1.72 -12.78
CA SER A 448 -3.49 -0.43 -13.45
C SER A 448 -4.62 0.35 -12.79
N ALA A 449 -4.34 1.51 -12.20
CA ALA A 449 -5.31 2.29 -11.41
C ALA A 449 -5.23 3.80 -11.66
N SER A 450 -6.31 4.54 -11.36
CA SER A 450 -6.34 6.02 -11.30
C SER A 450 -5.86 6.67 -12.61
N ALA A 451 -4.77 7.45 -12.60
CA ALA A 451 -4.19 8.09 -13.79
C ALA A 451 -3.97 7.12 -14.96
N SER A 452 -3.57 5.87 -14.70
CA SER A 452 -3.46 4.84 -15.74
C SER A 452 -4.81 4.54 -16.40
N GLU A 453 -5.89 4.52 -15.61
CA GLU A 453 -7.25 4.29 -16.09
C GLU A 453 -7.78 5.50 -16.85
N ILE A 454 -7.39 6.73 -16.47
CA ILE A 454 -7.72 7.95 -17.22
C ILE A 454 -7.12 7.89 -18.62
N VAL A 455 -5.81 7.62 -18.73
CA VAL A 455 -5.14 7.51 -20.04
C VAL A 455 -5.75 6.39 -20.89
N ALA A 456 -5.93 5.20 -20.32
CA ALA A 456 -6.53 4.07 -21.04
C ALA A 456 -7.98 4.36 -21.46
N SER A 457 -8.77 4.98 -20.59
CA SER A 457 -10.16 5.37 -20.87
C SER A 457 -10.23 6.40 -21.98
N ALA A 458 -9.42 7.47 -21.91
CA ALA A 458 -9.40 8.52 -22.93
C ALA A 458 -8.99 7.96 -24.31
N ILE A 459 -7.93 7.15 -24.37
CA ILE A 459 -7.48 6.50 -25.62
C ILE A 459 -8.58 5.60 -26.20
N LYS A 460 -9.25 4.80 -25.36
CA LYS A 460 -10.34 3.92 -25.80
C LYS A 460 -11.57 4.70 -26.25
N TYR A 461 -11.99 5.69 -25.47
CA TYR A 461 -13.18 6.50 -25.72
C TYR A 461 -13.11 7.24 -27.06
N HIS A 462 -11.94 7.78 -27.39
CA HIS A 462 -11.70 8.46 -28.66
C HIS A 462 -11.35 7.52 -29.82
N GLY A 463 -11.37 6.19 -29.60
CA GLY A 463 -10.99 5.22 -30.63
C GLY A 463 -9.53 5.34 -31.08
N ARG A 464 -8.66 5.97 -30.28
CA ARG A 464 -7.27 6.27 -30.64
C ARG A 464 -6.38 5.03 -30.63
N GLY A 465 -6.69 4.04 -29.79
CA GLY A 465 -5.88 2.84 -29.64
C GLY A 465 -6.64 1.69 -28.98
N LEU A 466 -6.05 0.51 -29.04
CA LEU A 466 -6.63 -0.71 -28.46
C LEU A 466 -6.17 -0.88 -27.01
N LEU A 467 -7.07 -1.30 -26.11
CA LEU A 467 -6.69 -1.76 -24.78
C LEU A 467 -6.54 -3.29 -24.79
N LEU A 468 -5.43 -3.80 -24.27
CA LEU A 468 -5.15 -5.23 -24.17
C LEU A 468 -4.77 -5.60 -22.73
N GLY A 469 -5.28 -6.74 -22.25
CA GLY A 469 -4.96 -7.29 -20.94
C GLY A 469 -6.19 -7.58 -20.09
N GLU A 470 -6.16 -7.21 -18.82
CA GLU A 470 -7.22 -7.53 -17.84
C GLU A 470 -8.01 -6.28 -17.44
N ARG A 471 -9.15 -6.49 -16.78
CA ARG A 471 -9.90 -5.39 -16.13
C ARG A 471 -8.99 -4.65 -15.15
N THR A 472 -9.03 -3.32 -15.20
CA THR A 472 -8.27 -2.42 -14.32
C THR A 472 -8.79 -2.43 -12.89
N PHE A 473 -8.10 -1.73 -12.00
CA PHE A 473 -8.42 -1.69 -10.57
C PHE A 473 -9.80 -1.08 -10.27
N GLY A 474 -10.22 -0.06 -11.01
CA GLY A 474 -11.51 0.61 -10.84
C GLY A 474 -11.48 1.78 -9.85
N LYS A 475 -10.38 2.54 -9.77
CA LYS A 475 -10.29 3.71 -8.90
C LYS A 475 -10.70 4.97 -9.65
N ALA A 476 -11.87 5.49 -9.31
CA ALA A 476 -12.47 6.68 -9.93
C ALA A 476 -12.54 7.90 -8.99
N THR A 477 -11.60 8.01 -8.05
CA THR A 477 -11.54 9.10 -7.06
C THR A 477 -10.25 9.89 -7.20
N VAL A 478 -10.35 11.22 -7.17
CA VAL A 478 -9.19 12.14 -7.24
C VAL A 478 -8.88 12.62 -5.83
N GLN A 479 -7.67 12.36 -5.34
CA GLN A 479 -7.33 12.86 -4.00
C GLN A 479 -6.63 14.21 -4.06
N ASN A 480 -7.07 15.12 -3.21
CA ASN A 480 -6.37 16.36 -2.90
C ASN A 480 -5.63 16.23 -1.59
N LEU A 481 -4.42 16.78 -1.57
CA LEU A 481 -3.59 16.87 -0.39
C LEU A 481 -3.70 18.28 0.18
N SER A 482 -4.16 18.40 1.42
CA SER A 482 -4.30 19.69 2.11
C SER A 482 -3.67 19.63 3.48
N LEU A 483 -3.02 20.73 3.88
CA LEU A 483 -2.59 20.92 5.26
C LEU A 483 -3.81 21.16 6.15
N CYS A 484 -3.86 20.49 7.30
CA CYS A 484 -4.82 20.75 8.35
C CYS A 484 -4.10 21.55 9.44
N ASN A 485 -4.38 22.86 9.53
CA ASN A 485 -3.69 23.79 10.45
C ASN A 485 -2.15 23.68 10.36
N SER A 486 -1.44 24.04 11.44
CA SER A 486 0.02 23.94 11.48
C SER A 486 0.53 22.52 11.24
N LEU A 487 -0.25 21.48 11.55
CA LEU A 487 0.15 20.06 11.56
C LEU A 487 -1.17 19.24 11.62
N PRO A 488 -1.46 18.17 10.84
CA PRO A 488 -0.73 17.38 9.82
C PRO A 488 -1.37 17.43 8.39
N MET A 489 -1.00 16.53 7.47
CA MET A 489 -1.50 16.49 6.08
C MET A 489 -2.71 15.55 5.92
N VAL A 490 -3.80 16.06 5.33
CA VAL A 490 -5.00 15.29 5.01
C VAL A 490 -5.05 15.03 3.50
N LYS A 491 -5.04 13.76 3.13
CA LYS A 491 -5.36 13.29 1.78
C LYS A 491 -6.84 12.97 1.75
N LYS A 492 -7.61 13.69 0.94
CA LYS A 492 -9.08 13.52 0.82
C LYS A 492 -9.47 13.24 -0.62
N THR A 493 -10.43 12.34 -0.82
CA THR A 493 -11.10 12.08 -2.09
C THR A 493 -11.98 13.27 -2.52
#